data_AF-A0A538T4T4-F1
#
_entry.id   AF-A0A538T4T4-F1
#
_cell.length_a   1.000
_cell.length_b   1.000
_cell.length_c   1.000
_cell.angle_alpha   90.00
_cell.angle_beta   90.00
_cell.angle_gamma   90.00
#
_symmetry.space_group_name_H-M   'P 1'
#
loop_
_entity.id
_entity.type
_entity.pdbx_description
1 polymer ?
#
loop_
_entity_poly.entity_id
_entity_poly.type
_entity_poly.pdbx_seq_one_letter_code
_entity_poly.pdbx_strand_id
1 'polypeptide(L)'
;MLDNAVRACPDEVWGDGPTPHAFWYLVYHTLFWLDLYLSGTPAGFAPPSPFSLDELDPAGVYPERVYTKAEMRAYLEHGRRKCRAAIAAMSAERAAEPSGFERVGLSQGELLLYNMRHVQHHAAQLHLILRQRTNSAPRWVGKTAHALDGD
;
A
#
# COMPACT_ATOMS: atom_id res chain seq x y z
N MET A 1 6.70 8.07 -1.36
CA MET A 1 6.27 8.22 -2.76
C MET A 1 4.76 8.12 -2.89
N LEU A 2 4.12 7.06 -2.39
CA LEU A 2 2.65 6.88 -2.47
C LEU A 2 1.82 8.09 -1.98
N ASP A 3 2.04 8.61 -0.76
CA ASP A 3 1.28 9.79 -0.25
C ASP A 3 1.42 11.01 -1.18
N ASN A 4 2.61 11.23 -1.76
CA ASN A 4 2.83 12.35 -2.67
C ASN A 4 2.00 12.19 -3.95
N ALA A 5 1.88 10.96 -4.47
CA ALA A 5 1.03 10.68 -5.62
C ALA A 5 -0.45 10.91 -5.32
N VAL A 6 -0.93 10.44 -4.16
CA VAL A 6 -2.32 10.66 -3.71
C VAL A 6 -2.64 12.15 -3.58
N ARG A 7 -1.74 12.94 -2.99
CA ARG A 7 -1.91 14.40 -2.84
C ARG A 7 -1.84 15.16 -4.15
N ALA A 8 -1.00 14.72 -5.08
CA ALA A 8 -0.81 15.40 -6.37
C ALA A 8 -1.89 15.06 -7.40
N CYS A 9 -2.64 13.97 -7.20
CA CYS A 9 -3.72 13.59 -8.10
C CYS A 9 -4.85 14.64 -8.05
N PRO A 10 -5.29 15.19 -9.21
CA PRO A 10 -6.51 15.99 -9.28
C PRO A 10 -7.78 15.17 -9.01
N ASP A 11 -8.91 15.80 -8.73
CA ASP A 11 -10.16 15.07 -8.44
C ASP A 11 -10.73 14.41 -9.70
N GLU A 12 -10.59 15.07 -10.85
CA GLU A 12 -11.00 14.57 -12.16
C GLU A 12 -10.20 13.36 -12.66
N VAL A 13 -9.01 13.09 -12.09
CA VAL A 13 -8.20 11.90 -12.42
C VAL A 13 -8.42 10.78 -11.42
N TRP A 14 -8.81 11.11 -10.18
CA TRP A 14 -8.84 10.17 -9.06
C TRP A 14 -9.77 8.97 -9.32
N GLY A 15 -11.01 9.25 -9.70
CA GLY A 15 -12.05 8.25 -9.97
C GLY A 15 -12.18 7.85 -11.43
N ASP A 16 -11.31 8.34 -12.31
CA ASP A 16 -11.47 8.17 -13.75
C ASP A 16 -10.88 6.84 -14.27
N GLY A 17 -11.58 6.24 -15.23
CA GLY A 17 -11.24 4.96 -15.83
C GLY A 17 -11.76 3.73 -15.05
N PRO A 18 -11.70 2.55 -15.67
CA PRO A 18 -12.17 1.31 -15.07
C PRO A 18 -11.16 0.72 -14.07
N THR A 19 -11.65 0.01 -13.07
CA THR A 19 -10.83 -0.95 -12.31
C THR A 19 -10.36 -2.08 -13.23
N PRO A 20 -9.13 -2.61 -13.05
CA PRO A 20 -8.17 -2.32 -11.98
C PRO A 20 -7.19 -1.17 -12.30
N HIS A 21 -7.42 -0.39 -13.36
CA HIS A 21 -6.46 0.61 -13.83
C HIS A 21 -6.74 2.04 -13.32
N ALA A 22 -7.88 2.25 -12.68
CA ALA A 22 -8.24 3.52 -12.06
C ALA A 22 -7.26 3.94 -10.96
N PHE A 23 -6.98 5.24 -10.85
CA PHE A 23 -5.97 5.77 -9.93
C PHE A 23 -6.28 5.42 -8.47
N TRP A 24 -7.51 5.64 -8.02
CA TRP A 24 -7.95 5.32 -6.67
C TRP A 24 -7.78 3.83 -6.33
N TYR A 25 -8.01 2.95 -7.30
CA TYR A 25 -7.95 1.51 -7.09
C TYR A 25 -6.51 1.03 -6.98
N LEU A 26 -5.59 1.55 -7.80
CA LEU A 26 -4.16 1.26 -7.61
C LEU A 26 -3.67 1.71 -6.22
N VAL A 27 -4.16 2.84 -5.70
CA VAL A 27 -3.87 3.26 -4.32
C VAL A 27 -4.45 2.27 -3.31
N TYR A 28 -5.73 1.90 -3.47
CA TYR A 28 -6.39 0.91 -2.64
C TYR A 28 -5.64 -0.42 -2.58
N HIS A 29 -5.39 -1.03 -3.74
CA HIS A 29 -4.65 -2.27 -3.91
C HIS A 29 -3.29 -2.20 -3.20
N THR A 30 -2.56 -1.11 -3.43
CA THR A 30 -1.25 -0.91 -2.79
C THR A 30 -1.34 -0.94 -1.27
N LEU A 31 -2.34 -0.27 -0.70
CA LEU A 31 -2.54 -0.17 0.74
C LEU A 31 -3.05 -1.48 1.36
N PHE A 32 -3.96 -2.17 0.66
CA PHE A 32 -4.51 -3.44 1.10
C PHE A 32 -3.39 -4.48 1.28
N TRP A 33 -2.58 -4.68 0.24
CA TRP A 33 -1.51 -5.67 0.29
C TRP A 33 -0.39 -5.27 1.26
N LEU A 34 -0.08 -3.96 1.38
CA LEU A 34 0.83 -3.48 2.42
C LEU A 34 0.35 -3.91 3.81
N ASP A 35 -0.91 -3.67 4.14
CA ASP A 35 -1.47 -3.98 5.46
C ASP A 35 -1.57 -5.49 5.70
N LEU A 36 -2.03 -6.24 4.70
CA LEU A 36 -2.12 -7.70 4.76
C LEU A 36 -0.75 -8.31 5.03
N TYR A 37 0.26 -7.97 4.23
CA TYR A 37 1.61 -8.54 4.42
C TYR A 37 2.24 -8.13 5.76
N LEU A 38 1.92 -6.95 6.29
CA LEU A 38 2.35 -6.56 7.64
C LEU A 38 1.61 -7.31 8.76
N SER A 39 0.54 -8.06 8.45
CA SER A 39 -0.20 -8.88 9.42
C SER A 39 0.42 -10.26 9.64
N GLY A 40 1.30 -10.72 8.74
CA GLY A 40 1.95 -12.03 8.80
C GLY A 40 1.05 -13.22 8.45
N THR A 41 -0.27 -13.07 8.39
CA THR A 41 -1.17 -14.12 7.90
C THR A 41 -2.47 -13.51 7.36
N PRO A 42 -3.10 -14.10 6.33
CA PRO A 42 -4.46 -13.75 5.94
C PRO A 42 -5.51 -14.15 6.99
N ALA A 43 -5.23 -15.14 7.84
CA ALA A 43 -6.18 -15.63 8.82
C ALA A 43 -6.51 -14.54 9.86
N GLY A 44 -7.78 -14.15 9.93
CA GLY A 44 -8.24 -13.08 10.84
C GLY A 44 -7.85 -11.67 10.40
N PHE A 45 -7.30 -11.49 9.19
CA PHE A 45 -7.03 -10.17 8.64
C PHE A 45 -8.34 -9.43 8.34
N ALA A 46 -8.39 -8.17 8.76
CA ALA A 46 -9.42 -7.23 8.36
C ALA A 46 -8.79 -5.85 8.14
N PRO A 47 -8.97 -5.23 6.96
CA PRO A 47 -8.52 -3.86 6.75
C PRO A 47 -9.36 -2.89 7.61
N PRO A 48 -8.87 -1.68 7.90
CA PRO A 48 -9.65 -0.69 8.63
C PRO A 48 -10.95 -0.33 7.89
N SER A 49 -11.99 0.06 8.61
CA SER A 49 -13.19 0.62 7.98
C SER A 49 -12.83 1.87 7.16
N PRO A 50 -13.42 2.08 5.96
CA PRO A 50 -14.54 1.35 5.35
C PRO A 50 -14.11 0.35 4.27
N PHE A 51 -12.87 -0.17 4.34
CA PHE A 51 -12.33 -1.05 3.31
C PHE A 51 -12.85 -2.48 3.47
N SER A 52 -13.05 -3.14 2.34
CA SER A 52 -13.56 -4.51 2.19
C SER A 52 -12.43 -5.51 1.97
N LEU A 53 -12.75 -6.81 1.93
CA LEU A 53 -11.81 -7.90 1.65
C LEU A 53 -11.76 -8.27 0.15
N ASP A 54 -12.24 -7.41 -0.73
CA ASP A 54 -12.43 -7.69 -2.16
C ASP A 54 -11.15 -8.18 -2.86
N GLU A 55 -9.97 -7.71 -2.45
CA GLU A 55 -8.66 -8.16 -2.97
C GLU A 55 -8.35 -9.64 -2.69
N LEU A 56 -9.04 -10.26 -1.73
CA LEU A 56 -8.94 -11.68 -1.40
C LEU A 56 -10.09 -12.51 -1.99
N ASP A 57 -11.06 -11.88 -2.66
CA ASP A 57 -12.19 -12.59 -3.25
C ASP A 57 -11.71 -13.38 -4.49
N PRO A 58 -11.89 -14.71 -4.53
CA PRO A 58 -11.45 -15.52 -5.66
C PRO A 58 -12.21 -15.24 -6.96
N ALA A 59 -13.39 -14.62 -6.90
CA ALA A 59 -14.13 -14.18 -8.07
C ALA A 59 -13.54 -12.92 -8.72
N GLY A 60 -12.56 -12.27 -8.09
CA GLY A 60 -11.90 -11.07 -8.62
C GLY A 60 -12.83 -9.86 -8.63
N VAL A 61 -13.58 -9.67 -7.54
CA VAL A 61 -14.48 -8.52 -7.39
C VAL A 61 -13.70 -7.25 -7.06
N TYR A 62 -14.27 -6.10 -7.39
CA TYR A 62 -13.70 -4.79 -7.07
C TYR A 62 -14.63 -4.05 -6.11
N PRO A 63 -14.12 -3.10 -5.32
CA PRO A 63 -14.96 -2.30 -4.45
C PRO A 63 -16.09 -1.61 -5.21
N GLU A 64 -17.30 -1.66 -4.64
CA GLU A 64 -18.53 -1.13 -5.26
C GLU A 64 -18.51 0.38 -5.48
N ARG A 65 -17.59 1.09 -4.80
CA ARG A 65 -17.45 2.54 -4.88
C ARG A 65 -16.00 2.97 -4.96
N VAL A 66 -15.82 4.17 -5.52
CA VAL A 66 -14.58 4.92 -5.43
C VAL A 66 -14.38 5.38 -3.99
N TYR A 67 -13.28 4.95 -3.38
CA TYR A 67 -12.86 5.48 -2.09
C TYR A 67 -12.25 6.88 -2.26
N THR A 68 -12.50 7.76 -1.29
CA THR A 68 -12.01 9.14 -1.30
C THR A 68 -10.50 9.19 -0.99
N LYS A 69 -9.85 10.29 -1.40
CA LYS A 69 -8.45 10.56 -1.02
C LYS A 69 -8.25 10.61 0.49
N ALA A 70 -9.24 11.12 1.24
CA ALA A 70 -9.18 11.21 2.69
C ALA A 70 -9.17 9.80 3.33
N GLU A 71 -10.08 8.92 2.89
CA GLU A 71 -10.11 7.51 3.33
C GLU A 71 -8.78 6.81 3.02
N MET A 72 -8.26 6.96 1.80
CA MET A 72 -6.98 6.35 1.40
C MET A 72 -5.79 6.85 2.22
N ARG A 73 -5.76 8.15 2.54
CA ARG A 73 -4.69 8.71 3.37
C ARG A 73 -4.79 8.27 4.82
N ALA A 74 -6.00 8.07 5.34
CA ALA A 74 -6.20 7.48 6.67
C ALA A 74 -5.68 6.03 6.71
N TYR A 75 -5.96 5.23 5.66
CA TYR A 75 -5.44 3.87 5.56
C TYR A 75 -3.91 3.84 5.39
N LEU A 76 -3.35 4.75 4.60
CA LEU A 76 -1.89 4.89 4.49
C LEU A 76 -1.25 5.18 5.86
N GLU A 77 -1.86 6.01 6.67
CA GLU A 77 -1.36 6.30 8.01
C GLU A 77 -1.47 5.10 8.95
N HIS A 78 -2.56 4.31 8.86
CA HIS A 78 -2.65 3.00 9.52
C HIS A 78 -1.48 2.08 9.13
N GLY A 79 -1.26 1.90 7.82
CA GLY A 79 -0.16 1.06 7.30
C GLY A 79 1.23 1.56 7.71
N ARG A 80 1.45 2.88 7.76
CA ARG A 80 2.70 3.48 8.24
C ARG A 80 2.98 3.15 9.70
N ARG A 81 1.99 3.29 10.59
CA ARG A 81 2.14 2.93 12.01
C ARG A 81 2.45 1.45 12.16
N LYS A 82 1.72 0.59 11.45
CA LYS A 82 1.95 -0.86 11.48
C LYS A 82 3.33 -1.26 10.97
N CYS A 83 3.78 -0.64 9.86
CA CYS A 83 5.11 -0.87 9.30
C CYS A 83 6.22 -0.45 10.27
N ARG A 84 6.10 0.73 10.90
CA ARG A 84 7.05 1.19 11.93
C ARG A 84 7.11 0.24 13.11
N ALA A 85 5.96 -0.22 13.61
CA ALA A 85 5.91 -1.19 14.70
C ALA A 85 6.56 -2.53 14.32
N ALA A 86 6.32 -3.01 13.09
CA ALA A 86 6.94 -4.23 12.58
C ALA A 86 8.47 -4.11 12.47
N ILE A 87 8.98 -2.98 11.98
CA ILE A 87 10.42 -2.69 11.89
C ILE A 87 11.03 -2.60 13.28
N ALA A 88 10.41 -1.86 14.21
CA ALA A 88 10.91 -1.68 15.57
C ALA A 88 10.94 -2.99 16.37
N ALA A 89 9.99 -3.89 16.11
CA ALA A 89 9.92 -5.21 16.76
C ALA A 89 10.74 -6.30 16.02
N MET A 90 11.52 -5.94 15.00
CA MET A 90 12.28 -6.91 14.21
C MET A 90 13.60 -7.27 14.90
N SER A 91 13.81 -8.57 15.15
CA SER A 91 15.11 -9.13 15.54
C SER A 91 15.71 -9.95 14.39
N ALA A 92 16.98 -10.33 14.49
CA ALA A 92 17.62 -11.19 13.49
C ALA A 92 16.94 -12.56 13.38
N GLU A 93 16.53 -13.12 14.53
CA GLU A 93 15.82 -14.40 14.61
C GLU A 93 14.45 -14.28 13.94
N ARG A 94 13.67 -13.25 14.29
CA ARG A 94 12.36 -13.00 13.70
C ARG A 94 12.46 -12.77 12.20
N ALA A 95 13.48 -12.07 11.73
CA ALA A 95 13.69 -11.82 10.31
C ALA A 95 13.87 -13.11 9.49
N ALA A 96 14.41 -14.17 10.11
CA ALA A 96 14.64 -15.47 9.47
C ALA A 96 13.42 -16.42 9.55
N GLU A 97 12.41 -16.11 10.38
CA GLU A 97 11.21 -16.93 10.49
C GLU A 97 10.36 -16.89 9.21
N PRO A 98 9.63 -17.98 8.87
CA PRO A 98 8.66 -17.96 7.79
C PRO A 98 7.61 -16.87 7.97
N SER A 99 7.25 -16.20 6.88
CA SER A 99 6.30 -15.07 6.93
C SER A 99 4.83 -15.44 7.07
N GLY A 100 4.47 -16.73 7.06
CA GLY A 100 3.08 -17.20 7.09
C GLY A 100 2.33 -17.11 5.75
N PHE A 101 2.90 -16.47 4.73
CA PHE A 101 2.35 -16.43 3.37
C PHE A 101 2.94 -17.54 2.50
N GLU A 102 2.41 -18.76 2.62
CA GLU A 102 2.95 -19.97 1.95
C GLU A 102 3.16 -19.79 0.45
N ARG A 103 2.20 -19.17 -0.26
CA ARG A 103 2.29 -18.91 -1.71
C ARG A 103 3.48 -18.02 -2.09
N VAL A 104 3.85 -17.10 -1.20
CA VAL A 104 4.97 -16.17 -1.41
C VAL A 104 6.29 -16.80 -0.97
N GLY A 105 6.28 -17.64 0.06
CA GLY A 105 7.41 -18.50 0.45
C GLY A 105 8.62 -17.73 1.00
N LEU A 106 8.41 -16.54 1.55
CA LEU A 106 9.46 -15.66 2.07
C LEU A 106 9.55 -15.71 3.59
N SER A 107 10.72 -15.36 4.12
CA SER A 107 10.91 -15.00 5.53
C SER A 107 10.27 -13.66 5.88
N GLN A 108 10.09 -13.36 7.17
CA GLN A 108 9.56 -12.06 7.62
C GLN A 108 10.40 -10.88 7.13
N GLY A 109 11.74 -11.01 7.17
CA GLY A 109 12.65 -9.97 6.70
C GLY A 109 12.54 -9.73 5.19
N GLU A 110 12.47 -10.81 4.42
CA GLU A 110 12.24 -10.74 2.97
C GLU A 110 10.87 -10.15 2.63
N LEU A 111 9.84 -10.43 3.45
CA LEU A 111 8.50 -9.88 3.25
C LEU A 111 8.46 -8.35 3.44
N LEU A 112 9.27 -7.79 4.35
CA LEU A 112 9.42 -6.33 4.47
C LEU A 112 10.01 -5.72 3.18
N LEU A 113 11.04 -6.35 2.61
CA LEU A 113 11.63 -5.91 1.34
C LEU A 113 10.66 -6.10 0.17
N TYR A 114 9.89 -7.18 0.18
CA TYR A 114 8.81 -7.42 -0.79
C TYR A 114 7.77 -6.30 -0.72
N ASN A 115 7.30 -5.95 0.47
CA ASN A 115 6.38 -4.84 0.70
C ASN A 115 6.90 -3.52 0.15
N MET A 116 8.17 -3.19 0.43
CA MET A 116 8.80 -1.99 -0.11
C MET A 116 8.77 -1.98 -1.65
N ARG A 117 9.15 -3.08 -2.29
CA ARG A 117 9.16 -3.22 -3.76
C ARG A 117 7.75 -3.10 -4.34
N HIS A 118 6.77 -3.75 -3.74
CA HIS A 118 5.37 -3.69 -4.13
C HIS A 118 4.83 -2.24 -4.07
N VAL A 119 5.03 -1.54 -2.95
CA VAL A 119 4.62 -0.14 -2.81
C VAL A 119 5.33 0.76 -3.83
N GLN A 120 6.62 0.53 -4.08
CA GLN A 120 7.38 1.29 -5.07
C GLN A 120 6.89 1.04 -6.50
N HIS A 121 6.57 -0.21 -6.83
CA HIS A 121 6.04 -0.61 -8.14
C HIS A 121 4.75 0.16 -8.47
N HIS A 122 3.76 0.14 -7.58
CA HIS A 122 2.50 0.85 -7.82
C HIS A 122 2.65 2.37 -7.70
N ALA A 123 3.53 2.88 -6.83
CA ALA A 123 3.83 4.31 -6.83
C ALA A 123 4.38 4.78 -8.19
N ALA A 124 5.19 3.98 -8.87
CA ALA A 124 5.66 4.30 -10.22
C ALA A 124 4.53 4.32 -11.25
N GLN A 125 3.59 3.38 -11.19
CA GLN A 125 2.39 3.37 -12.05
C GLN A 125 1.53 4.62 -11.83
N LEU A 126 1.28 5.00 -10.57
CA LEU A 126 0.55 6.22 -10.23
C LEU A 126 1.26 7.47 -10.78
N HIS A 127 2.58 7.54 -10.64
CA HIS A 127 3.37 8.65 -11.21
C HIS A 127 3.29 8.71 -12.74
N LEU A 128 3.25 7.56 -13.42
CA LEU A 128 3.05 7.49 -14.87
C LEU A 128 1.67 8.04 -15.26
N ILE A 129 0.61 7.65 -14.54
CA ILE A 129 -0.75 8.18 -14.77
C ILE A 129 -0.76 9.70 -14.58
N LEU A 130 -0.19 10.22 -13.49
CA LEU A 130 -0.12 11.68 -13.27
C LEU A 130 0.60 12.38 -14.43
N ARG A 131 1.73 11.83 -14.89
CA ARG A 131 2.47 12.41 -16.01
C ARG A 131 1.64 12.43 -17.29
N GLN A 132 0.94 11.34 -17.60
CA GLN A 132 0.11 11.24 -18.80
C GLN A 132 -1.12 12.16 -18.75
N ARG A 133 -1.71 12.33 -17.57
CA ARG A 133 -2.98 13.05 -17.39
C ARG A 133 -2.82 14.54 -17.10
N THR A 134 -1.70 14.93 -16.51
CA THR A 134 -1.49 16.30 -15.99
C THR A 134 -0.15 16.92 -16.43
N ASN A 135 0.68 16.16 -17.16
CA ASN A 135 2.08 16.51 -17.46
C ASN A 135 2.95 16.77 -16.22
N SER A 136 2.48 16.38 -15.02
CA SER A 136 3.15 16.59 -13.74
C SER A 136 3.23 15.28 -12.95
N ALA A 137 4.24 15.13 -12.11
CA ALA A 137 4.34 14.05 -11.14
C ALA A 137 5.24 14.47 -9.97
N PRO A 138 5.04 13.92 -8.76
CA PRO A 138 5.90 14.23 -7.62
C PRO A 138 7.38 13.87 -7.87
N ARG A 139 8.28 14.61 -7.20
CA ARG A 139 9.73 14.35 -7.26
C ARG A 139 10.09 13.05 -6.57
N TRP A 140 11.27 12.52 -6.92
CA TRP A 140 11.86 11.36 -6.28
C TRP A 140 12.05 11.58 -4.77
N VAL A 141 11.76 10.55 -3.97
CA VAL A 141 11.97 10.56 -2.52
C VAL A 141 13.12 9.60 -2.21
N GLY A 142 14.32 10.15 -1.98
CA GLY A 142 15.52 9.35 -1.72
C GLY A 142 15.65 8.86 -0.27
N LYS A 143 15.06 9.58 0.70
CA LYS A 143 15.06 9.20 2.11
C LYS A 143 13.81 9.68 2.84
N THR A 144 13.44 9.02 3.93
CA THR A 144 12.43 9.53 4.86
C THR A 144 12.93 10.79 5.56
N ALA A 145 12.03 11.73 5.81
CA ALA A 145 12.29 12.89 6.68
C ALA A 145 11.90 12.62 8.15
N HIS A 146 11.24 11.49 8.42
CA HIS A 146 10.78 11.12 9.75
C HIS A 146 11.67 10.01 10.33
N ALA A 147 12.09 10.18 11.58
CA ALA A 147 12.75 9.13 12.35
C ALA A 147 11.78 7.97 12.65
N LEU A 148 12.33 6.76 12.87
CA LEU A 148 11.54 5.58 13.25
C LEU A 148 11.00 5.70 14.68
N ASP A 149 11.82 6.22 15.60
CA ASP A 149 11.53 6.30 17.03
C ASP A 149 10.67 7.50 17.46
N GLY A 150 10.19 8.28 16.49
CA GLY A 150 9.32 9.44 16.71
C GLY A 150 10.09 10.68 17.16
N ASP A 151 9.82 11.80 16.48
CA ASP A 151 9.73 13.14 17.06
C ASP A 151 8.37 13.71 16.60
#